data_AF-A0A553A8C6-F1
#
_entry.id   AF-A0A553A8C6-F1
#
_cell.length_a   1.000
_cell.length_b   1.000
_cell.length_c   1.000
_cell.angle_alpha   90.00
_cell.angle_beta   90.00
_cell.angle_gamma   90.00
#
_symmetry.space_group_name_H-M   'P 1'
#
loop_
_entity.id
_entity.type
_entity.pdbx_description
1 polymer ?
#
loop_
_entity_poly.entity_id
_entity_poly.type
_entity_poly.pdbx_seq_one_letter_code
_entity_poly.pdbx_strand_id
1 'polypeptide(L)'
;MTALPPDPDPSDTTALTPGGGVQPGDTPPDSGSLSASANQNPLPTRRFTPATVAGIVAVGGVFVLFLVVAVVYALQVLGLMDRW
;
A
#
# COMPACT_ATOMS: atom_id res chain seq x y z
N MET A 1 -30.88 -33.47 28.55
CA MET A 1 -30.60 -34.19 27.29
C MET A 1 -30.96 -33.23 26.17
N THR A 2 -30.04 -33.07 25.23
CA THR A 2 -29.89 -32.01 24.22
C THR A 2 -31.03 -31.99 23.20
N ALA A 3 -31.74 -30.87 23.09
CA ALA A 3 -32.63 -30.61 21.95
C ALA A 3 -31.75 -30.34 20.72
N LEU A 4 -31.64 -31.32 19.82
CA LEU A 4 -31.05 -31.13 18.51
C LEU A 4 -31.95 -30.14 17.74
N PRO A 5 -31.43 -29.03 17.20
CA PRO A 5 -32.22 -28.17 16.31
C PRO A 5 -32.79 -29.04 15.17
N PRO A 6 -34.06 -28.86 14.77
CA PRO A 6 -34.58 -29.57 13.62
C PRO A 6 -33.73 -29.18 12.42
N ASP A 7 -33.03 -30.15 11.83
CA ASP A 7 -32.31 -29.95 10.57
C ASP A 7 -33.38 -29.54 9.53
N PRO A 8 -33.30 -28.33 8.94
CA PRO A 8 -34.32 -27.89 8.01
C PRO A 8 -34.37 -28.84 6.82
N ASP A 9 -35.57 -29.29 6.47
CA ASP A 9 -35.78 -30.20 5.35
C ASP A 9 -35.20 -29.55 4.07
N PRO A 10 -34.26 -30.19 3.34
CA PRO A 10 -33.64 -29.60 2.15
C PRO A 10 -34.66 -29.19 1.08
N SER A 11 -35.87 -29.75 1.10
CA SER A 11 -36.97 -29.33 0.21
C SER A 11 -37.53 -27.93 0.49
N ASP A 12 -37.33 -27.38 1.69
CA ASP A 12 -37.82 -26.04 2.08
C ASP A 12 -36.76 -24.94 1.91
N THR A 13 -35.54 -25.30 1.48
CA THR A 13 -34.50 -24.31 1.15
C THR A 13 -34.78 -23.70 -0.23
N THR A 14 -35.35 -22.50 -0.24
CA THR A 14 -35.65 -21.77 -1.48
C THR A 14 -34.35 -21.30 -2.14
N ALA A 15 -33.80 -22.14 -3.03
CA ALA A 15 -32.80 -21.85 -4.09
C ALA A 15 -32.13 -23.13 -4.63
N LEU A 16 -32.36 -24.30 -4.05
CA LEU A 16 -31.62 -25.52 -4.39
C LEU A 16 -32.53 -26.54 -5.08
N THR A 17 -32.24 -26.85 -6.34
CA THR A 17 -32.84 -27.99 -7.02
C THR A 17 -32.41 -29.27 -6.28
N PRO A 18 -33.28 -30.29 -6.10
CA PRO A 18 -32.88 -31.58 -5.55
C PRO A 18 -31.67 -32.13 -6.33
N GLY A 19 -30.50 -32.16 -5.67
CA GLY A 19 -29.20 -32.43 -6.31
C GLY A 19 -28.13 -31.34 -6.13
N GLY A 20 -28.45 -30.22 -5.45
CA GLY A 20 -27.46 -29.19 -5.11
C GLY A 20 -27.05 -28.29 -6.28
N GLY A 21 -27.85 -28.29 -7.36
CA GLY A 21 -27.65 -27.44 -8.53
C GLY A 21 -28.43 -26.13 -8.45
N VAL A 22 -27.75 -25.03 -8.76
CA VAL A 22 -28.35 -23.72 -9.07
C VAL A 22 -28.71 -23.67 -10.55
N GLN A 23 -29.76 -22.92 -10.91
CA GLN A 23 -30.19 -22.82 -12.31
C GLN A 23 -29.20 -21.91 -13.07
N PRO A 24 -28.76 -22.24 -14.29
CA PRO A 24 -27.89 -21.35 -15.06
C PRO A 24 -28.58 -20.01 -15.31
N GLY A 25 -28.11 -18.95 -14.64
CA GLY A 25 -28.79 -17.65 -14.58
C GLY A 25 -28.93 -17.08 -13.17
N ASP A 26 -28.84 -17.94 -12.14
CA ASP A 26 -28.54 -17.50 -10.77
C ASP A 26 -27.14 -16.91 -10.79
N THR A 27 -27.09 -15.59 -10.99
CA THR A 27 -25.84 -14.85 -10.90
C THR A 27 -25.39 -15.02 -9.45
N PRO A 28 -24.20 -15.58 -9.19
CA PRO A 28 -23.64 -15.56 -7.85
C PRO A 28 -23.78 -14.13 -7.30
N PRO A 29 -24.17 -13.91 -6.03
CA PRO A 29 -24.12 -12.57 -5.46
C PRO A 29 -22.72 -12.05 -5.73
N ASP A 30 -22.65 -10.86 -6.34
CA ASP A 30 -21.43 -10.31 -6.91
C ASP A 30 -20.26 -10.53 -5.94
N SER A 31 -19.43 -11.53 -6.23
CA SER A 31 -18.30 -11.91 -5.37
C SER A 31 -17.22 -10.83 -5.39
N GLY A 32 -17.47 -9.71 -6.08
CA GLY A 32 -16.79 -8.43 -5.94
C GLY A 32 -17.30 -7.58 -4.77
N SER A 33 -17.74 -8.16 -3.64
CA SER A 33 -17.85 -7.39 -2.40
C SER A 33 -16.45 -7.09 -1.84
N LEU A 34 -15.71 -6.24 -2.54
CA LEU A 34 -14.70 -5.42 -1.91
C LEU A 34 -15.48 -4.36 -1.15
N SER A 35 -15.90 -4.67 0.08
CA SER A 35 -16.36 -3.65 1.00
C SER A 35 -15.26 -2.60 1.08
N ALA A 36 -15.49 -1.46 0.43
CA ALA A 36 -14.62 -0.32 0.55
C ALA A 36 -14.57 -0.01 2.05
N SER A 37 -13.38 -0.18 2.65
CA SER A 37 -13.16 0.11 4.07
C SER A 37 -13.86 1.42 4.42
N ALA A 38 -14.79 1.37 5.39
CA ALA A 38 -15.48 2.56 5.88
C ALA A 38 -14.49 3.63 6.39
N ASN A 39 -13.26 3.23 6.70
CA ASN A 39 -12.11 4.10 6.83
C ASN A 39 -11.40 4.21 5.47
N GLN A 40 -11.92 5.04 4.57
CA GLN A 40 -11.09 5.55 3.48
C GLN A 40 -9.94 6.34 4.11
N ASN A 41 -8.70 6.00 3.76
CA ASN A 41 -7.56 6.78 4.20
C ASN A 41 -7.75 8.22 3.70
N PRO A 42 -7.76 9.23 4.59
CA PRO A 42 -7.93 10.62 4.15
C PRO A 42 -6.86 10.94 3.11
N LEU A 43 -7.28 11.61 2.03
CA LEU A 43 -6.32 12.03 1.01
C LEU A 43 -5.23 12.87 1.69
N PRO A 44 -3.94 12.63 1.38
CA PRO A 44 -2.86 13.38 1.98
C PRO A 44 -3.07 14.88 1.72
N THR A 45 -3.34 15.63 2.79
CA THR A 45 -3.66 17.06 2.72
C THR A 45 -2.45 17.92 2.35
N ARG A 46 -1.24 17.36 2.47
CA ARG A 46 0.00 18.07 2.20
C ARG A 46 0.95 17.22 1.36
N ARG A 47 1.32 17.78 0.21
CA ARG A 47 2.33 17.26 -0.73
C ARG A 47 3.71 16.99 -0.11
N PHE A 48 4.04 17.67 0.99
CA PHE A 48 5.32 17.51 1.69
C PHE A 48 5.06 17.17 3.15
N THR A 49 5.38 15.93 3.52
CA THR A 49 5.44 15.53 4.94
C THR A 49 6.75 16.02 5.55
N PRO A 50 6.83 16.23 6.88
CA PRO A 50 8.09 16.56 7.55
C PRO A 50 9.22 15.57 7.24
N ALA A 51 8.89 14.28 7.10
CA ALA A 51 9.83 13.25 6.70
C ALA A 51 10.39 13.48 5.29
N THR A 52 9.56 13.89 4.33
CA THR A 52 10.01 14.24 2.97
C THR A 52 10.96 15.43 3.01
N VAL A 53 10.66 16.47 3.79
CA VAL A 53 11.54 17.65 3.93
C VAL A 53 12.87 17.26 4.56
N ALA A 54 12.85 16.48 5.63
CA ALA A 54 14.07 15.97 6.28
C ALA A 54 14.93 15.14 5.31
N GLY A 55 14.30 14.29 4.49
CA GLY A 55 14.98 13.53 3.45
C GLY A 55 15.67 14.41 2.41
N ILE A 56 14.98 15.46 1.93
CA ILE A 56 15.56 16.42 0.97
C ILE A 56 16.76 17.15 1.58
N VAL A 57 16.65 17.61 2.83
CA VAL A 57 17.75 18.28 3.53
C VAL A 57 18.94 17.35 3.73
N ALA A 58 18.71 16.09 4.12
CA ALA A 58 19.77 15.11 4.31
C ALA A 58 20.52 14.82 2.99
N VAL A 59 19.79 14.56 1.90
CA VAL A 59 20.38 14.34 0.57
C VAL A 59 21.13 15.58 0.09
N GLY A 60 20.53 16.76 0.25
CA GLY A 60 21.17 18.04 -0.08
C GLY A 60 22.47 18.25 0.69
N GLY A 61 22.49 17.94 1.99
CA GLY A 61 23.68 18.04 2.83
C GLY A 61 24.81 17.12 2.36
N VAL A 62 24.50 15.85 2.06
CA VAL A 62 25.48 14.89 1.51
C VAL A 62 26.01 15.36 0.16
N PHE A 63 25.14 15.89 -0.70
CA PHE A 63 25.55 16.40 -2.02
C PHE A 63 26.48 17.62 -1.89
N VAL A 64 26.17 18.57 -1.01
CA VAL A 64 27.05 19.72 -0.75
C VAL A 64 28.41 19.25 -0.21
N LEU A 65 28.43 18.32 0.74
CA LEU A 65 29.67 17.75 1.27
C LEU A 65 30.50 17.10 0.16
N PHE A 66 29.86 16.31 -0.71
CA PHE A 66 30.51 15.71 -1.87
C PHE A 66 31.13 16.76 -2.79
N LEU A 67 30.41 17.84 -3.11
CA LEU A 67 30.94 18.92 -3.95
C LEU A 67 32.14 19.63 -3.29
N VAL A 68 32.10 19.87 -1.99
CA VAL A 68 33.23 20.45 -1.26
C VAL A 68 34.47 19.56 -1.39
N VAL A 69 34.32 18.27 -1.11
CA VAL A 69 35.44 17.31 -1.23
C VAL A 69 35.95 17.24 -2.67
N ALA A 70 35.06 17.18 -3.65
CA ALA A 70 35.41 17.12 -5.06
C ALA A 70 36.20 18.37 -5.51
N VAL A 71 35.76 19.57 -5.09
CA VAL A 71 36.44 20.83 -5.42
C VAL A 71 37.80 20.89 -4.73
N VAL A 72 37.88 20.59 -3.44
CA VAL A 72 39.16 20.58 -2.71
C VAL A 72 40.15 19.60 -3.36
N TYR A 73 39.70 18.39 -3.64
CA TYR A 73 40.51 17.38 -4.30
C TYR A 73 40.96 17.82 -5.69
N ALA A 74 40.06 18.41 -6.49
CA ALA A 74 40.40 18.94 -7.80
C ALA A 74 41.45 20.05 -7.70
N LEU A 75 41.27 21.02 -6.81
CA LEU A 75 42.24 22.10 -6.59
C LEU A 75 43.61 21.56 -6.16
N GLN A 76 43.64 20.49 -5.37
CA GLN A 76 44.87 19.82 -4.98
C GLN A 76 45.53 19.08 -6.16
N VAL A 77 44.79 18.28 -6.91
CA VAL A 77 45.31 17.55 -8.09
C VAL A 77 45.80 18.50 -9.18
N LEU A 78 45.17 19.66 -9.34
CA LEU A 78 45.60 20.69 -10.27
C LEU A 78 46.84 21.46 -9.79
N GLY A 79 47.38 21.15 -8.60
CA GLY A 79 48.56 21.80 -8.03
C GLY A 79 48.30 23.26 -7.60
N LEU A 80 47.03 23.66 -7.51
CA LEU A 80 46.66 25.01 -7.08
C LEU A 80 46.80 25.16 -5.56
N MET A 81 46.80 24.07 -4.81
CA MET A 81 46.93 24.07 -3.35
C MET A 81 48.30 23.62 -2.82
N ASP A 82 49.17 23.03 -3.66
CA ASP A 82 50.47 22.47 -3.25
C ASP A 82 51.56 23.53 -2.95
N ARG A 83 51.22 24.82 -3.00
CA ARG A 83 52.15 25.96 -2.95
C ARG A 83 52.12 26.77 -1.64
N TRP A 84 51.52 26.23 -0.59
CA TRP A 84 51.49 26.79 0.78
C TRP A 84 51.99 25.73 1.77
#